data_AF-A0A961IFQ7-F1
#
_entry.id   AF-A0A961IFQ7-F1
#
_cell.length_a   1.000
_cell.length_b   1.000
_cell.length_c   1.000
_cell.angle_alpha   90.00
_cell.angle_beta   90.00
_cell.angle_gamma   90.00
#
_symmetry.space_group_name_H-M   'P 1'
#
loop_
_entity.id
_entity.type
_entity.pdbx_description
1 polymer ?
#
loop_
_entity_poly.entity_id
_entity_poly.type
_entity_poly.pdbx_seq_one_letter_code
_entity_poly.pdbx_strand_id
1 'polypeptide(L)'
;STSYIRKEIYRISNLIPVALFFTRPRLLEMWFDLIISNLYASEVDFSMDADPDYNMVWVAAVIPNRDSGNIPTGHFYHLISQEAIQIVHHVRRELNRNSVLLVGINCGMLKPDTLLELFRKNQDRLFSSWTMRFRRLVYNKYVGDRRINLALQRYFSGMSPDYEIHQEPDEALFDLDTLESMTDESEYQVRYYHGHGNSRYDYIKIYAPRANRLSDLVPVLSDFGFTIEGDFTFPYRTAEFERFTYAFRVPPRPQVSDAHRRRIADAIEAALNEHTTCESVNQLVVDADLTARELNLLKAFCAFYFQIDKSFSRISLNQRLLAQPDFIRALTVYFHARLGPDASPKQEQAALAQCESSF
;
A
#
# COMPACT_ATOMS: atom_id res chain seq x y z
N SER A 1 46.30 -8.29 14.20
CA SER A 1 44.85 -8.16 14.44
C SER A 1 44.49 -7.45 15.74
N THR A 2 45.25 -7.59 16.84
CA THR A 2 44.96 -6.96 18.16
C THR A 2 45.05 -5.43 18.20
N SER A 3 45.86 -4.78 17.37
CA SER A 3 45.98 -3.30 17.32
C SER A 3 44.77 -2.62 16.66
N TYR A 4 44.18 -3.24 15.63
CA TYR A 4 43.01 -2.71 14.93
C TYR A 4 41.76 -2.75 15.81
N ILE A 5 41.49 -3.91 16.43
CA ILE A 5 40.34 -4.08 17.34
C ILE A 5 40.42 -3.12 18.54
N ARG A 6 41.61 -2.92 19.12
CA ARG A 6 41.80 -1.96 20.23
C ARG A 6 41.51 -0.51 19.81
N LYS A 7 41.86 -0.10 18.59
CA LYS A 7 41.53 1.24 18.06
C LYS A 7 40.03 1.40 17.82
N GLU A 8 39.36 0.37 17.31
CA GLU A 8 37.92 0.41 17.10
C GLU A 8 37.16 0.40 18.43
N ILE A 9 37.55 -0.41 19.41
CA ILE A 9 36.98 -0.36 20.77
C ILE A 9 37.13 1.03 21.37
N TYR A 10 38.32 1.65 21.29
CA TYR A 10 38.53 3.02 21.77
C TYR A 10 37.63 4.05 21.06
N ARG A 11 37.46 3.93 19.74
CA ARG A 11 36.54 4.78 18.97
C ARG A 11 35.11 4.60 19.42
N ILE A 12 34.64 3.36 19.56
CA ILE A 12 33.30 3.01 20.03
C ILE A 12 33.07 3.54 21.45
N SER A 13 34.05 3.40 22.34
CA SER A 13 33.94 3.90 23.71
C SER A 13 33.73 5.42 23.77
N ASN A 14 34.32 6.18 22.84
CA ASN A 14 34.13 7.62 22.74
C ASN A 14 32.76 8.03 22.17
N LEU A 15 31.96 7.07 21.66
CA LEU A 15 30.60 7.33 21.15
C LEU A 15 29.56 7.25 22.27
N ILE A 16 29.86 6.51 23.33
CA ILE A 16 28.91 6.23 24.41
C ILE A 16 29.08 7.29 25.51
N PRO A 17 27.99 7.92 26.01
CA PRO A 17 28.06 8.82 27.16
C PRO A 17 28.76 8.18 28.36
N VAL A 18 29.78 8.86 28.91
CA VAL A 18 30.63 8.37 30.01
C VAL A 18 29.81 7.90 31.22
N ALA A 19 28.68 8.56 31.50
CA ALA A 19 27.79 8.18 32.60
C ALA A 19 27.24 6.75 32.48
N LEU A 20 27.02 6.23 31.26
CA LEU A 20 26.50 4.88 31.04
C LEU A 20 27.55 3.81 31.33
N PHE A 21 28.85 4.14 31.25
CA PHE A 21 29.94 3.19 31.55
C PHE A 21 29.92 2.67 32.97
N PHE A 22 29.49 3.51 33.91
CA PHE A 22 29.51 3.19 35.34
C PHE A 22 28.19 2.62 35.84
N THR A 23 27.08 2.94 35.16
CA THR A 23 25.74 2.58 35.62
C THR A 23 25.16 1.38 34.91
N ARG A 24 25.64 1.02 33.71
CA ARG A 24 24.97 0.05 32.82
C ARG A 24 25.90 -0.94 32.09
N PRO A 25 26.65 -1.79 32.80
CA PRO A 25 27.61 -2.71 32.18
C PRO A 25 26.99 -3.67 31.15
N ARG A 26 25.77 -4.16 31.41
CA ARG A 26 25.07 -5.08 30.50
C ARG A 26 24.66 -4.43 29.18
N LEU A 27 24.17 -3.19 29.20
CA LEU A 27 23.80 -2.46 27.98
C LEU A 27 25.02 -2.18 27.12
N LEU A 28 26.15 -1.85 27.75
CA LEU A 28 27.40 -1.61 27.03
C LEU A 28 27.88 -2.85 26.30
N GLU A 29 27.93 -3.99 27.00
CA GLU A 29 28.37 -5.27 26.42
C GLU A 29 27.57 -5.59 25.15
N MET A 30 26.24 -5.47 25.23
CA MET A 30 25.35 -5.67 24.08
C MET A 30 25.63 -4.68 22.93
N TRP A 31 25.86 -3.41 23.22
CA TRP A 31 26.17 -2.42 22.18
C TRP A 31 27.53 -2.64 21.55
N PHE A 32 28.55 -3.01 22.34
CA PHE A 32 29.87 -3.34 21.80
C PHE A 32 29.78 -4.54 20.87
N ASP A 33 29.06 -5.59 21.27
CA ASP A 33 28.86 -6.78 20.43
C ASP A 33 28.11 -6.44 19.14
N LEU A 34 27.03 -5.66 19.22
CA LEU A 34 26.29 -5.19 18.05
C LEU A 34 27.18 -4.41 17.09
N ILE A 35 27.92 -3.43 17.59
CA ILE A 35 28.73 -2.53 16.75
C ILE A 35 29.89 -3.28 16.12
N ILE A 36 30.62 -4.09 16.89
CA ILE A 36 31.77 -4.85 16.41
C ILE A 36 31.36 -5.88 15.35
N SER A 37 30.24 -6.56 15.56
CA SER A 37 29.73 -7.58 14.63
C SER A 37 29.26 -6.98 13.30
N ASN A 38 28.86 -5.69 13.30
CA ASN A 38 28.23 -5.03 12.16
C ASN A 38 29.05 -3.87 11.55
N LEU A 39 30.36 -3.77 11.85
CA LEU A 39 31.24 -2.70 11.32
C LEU A 39 31.22 -2.57 9.78
N TYR A 40 30.91 -3.66 9.09
CA TYR A 40 30.83 -3.74 7.63
C TYR A 40 29.49 -4.28 7.12
N ALA A 41 28.47 -4.31 7.97
CA ALA A 41 27.14 -4.77 7.59
C ALA A 41 26.58 -3.89 6.46
N SER A 42 25.91 -4.54 5.49
CA SER A 42 25.23 -3.87 4.38
C SER A 42 23.74 -3.63 4.64
N GLU A 43 23.24 -4.11 5.77
CA GLU A 43 21.91 -3.87 6.30
C GLU A 43 22.01 -3.18 7.67
N VAL A 44 20.90 -2.59 8.11
CA VAL A 44 20.80 -2.07 9.46
C VAL A 44 20.67 -3.24 10.43
N ASP A 45 21.47 -3.22 11.48
CA ASP A 45 21.26 -4.06 12.65
C ASP A 45 21.05 -3.17 13.87
N PHE A 46 20.14 -3.56 14.76
CA PHE A 46 19.80 -2.77 15.93
C PHE A 46 19.43 -3.63 17.13
N SER A 47 19.66 -3.08 18.31
CA SER A 47 19.23 -3.62 19.59
C SER A 47 18.36 -2.60 20.32
N MET A 48 17.39 -3.12 21.07
CA MET A 48 16.47 -2.32 21.87
C MET A 48 16.29 -2.96 23.24
N ASP A 49 16.49 -2.16 24.28
CA ASP A 49 16.47 -2.63 25.66
C ASP A 49 15.74 -1.64 26.58
N ALA A 50 14.94 -2.17 27.49
CA ALA A 50 14.29 -1.41 28.54
C ALA A 50 15.26 -1.18 29.71
N ASP A 51 15.22 0.01 30.30
CA ASP A 51 15.92 0.38 31.52
C ASP A 51 14.89 0.86 32.55
N PRO A 52 14.33 -0.07 33.35
CA PRO A 52 13.27 0.23 34.31
C PRO A 52 13.67 1.24 35.38
N ASP A 53 14.94 1.26 35.81
CA ASP A 53 15.38 2.12 36.91
C ASP A 53 15.28 3.61 36.55
N TYR A 54 15.39 3.96 35.27
CA TYR A 54 15.30 5.35 34.77
C TYR A 54 14.07 5.61 33.93
N ASN A 55 13.16 4.63 33.81
CA ASN A 55 12.00 4.69 32.93
C ASN A 55 12.37 5.01 31.47
N MET A 56 13.40 4.34 30.95
CA MET A 56 13.95 4.58 29.61
C MET A 56 13.86 3.35 28.73
N VAL A 57 13.84 3.56 27.42
CA VAL A 57 14.17 2.55 26.40
C VAL A 57 15.38 3.05 25.62
N TRP A 58 16.36 2.18 25.45
CA TRP A 58 17.54 2.46 24.66
C TRP A 58 17.47 1.75 23.33
N VAL A 59 17.91 2.45 22.28
CA VAL A 59 18.06 1.90 20.93
C VAL A 59 19.47 2.15 20.45
N ALA A 60 20.18 1.07 20.09
CA ALA A 60 21.45 1.15 19.41
C ALA A 60 21.31 0.55 18.02
N ALA A 61 21.73 1.26 16.97
CA ALA A 61 21.65 0.80 15.60
C ALA A 61 22.95 1.07 14.84
N VAL A 62 23.35 0.13 14.00
CA VAL A 62 24.43 0.27 13.02
C VAL A 62 23.77 0.38 11.66
N ILE A 63 23.93 1.53 11.01
CA ILE A 63 23.19 1.90 9.80
C ILE A 63 24.18 2.14 8.66
N PRO A 64 24.02 1.53 7.48
CA PRO A 64 24.83 1.87 6.31
C PRO A 64 24.75 3.37 5.99
N ASN A 65 25.88 4.03 5.67
CA ASN A 65 25.91 5.50 5.51
C ASN A 65 24.91 6.03 4.48
N ARG A 66 24.65 5.26 3.41
CA ARG A 66 23.66 5.58 2.37
C ARG A 66 22.23 5.78 2.91
N ASP A 67 21.89 5.09 4.00
CA ASP A 67 20.56 5.09 4.61
C ASP A 67 20.52 5.92 5.90
N SER A 68 21.70 6.35 6.39
CA SER A 68 21.84 7.01 7.68
C SER A 68 20.99 8.27 7.81
N GLY A 69 20.90 9.10 6.77
CA GLY A 69 20.09 10.33 6.80
C GLY A 69 18.59 10.11 7.02
N ASN A 70 18.09 8.91 6.72
CA ASN A 70 16.65 8.61 6.71
C ASN A 70 16.18 7.81 7.93
N ILE A 71 17.09 7.41 8.82
CA ILE A 71 16.80 6.60 10.01
C ILE A 71 17.28 7.38 11.24
N PRO A 72 16.49 7.55 12.32
CA PRO A 72 15.10 7.13 12.46
C PRO A 72 14.20 7.84 11.45
N THR A 73 13.15 7.14 11.02
CA THR A 73 12.24 7.63 9.97
C THR A 73 11.25 8.67 10.50
N GLY A 74 10.47 9.29 9.60
CA GLY A 74 9.36 10.15 9.99
C GLY A 74 8.35 9.46 10.92
N HIS A 75 8.12 8.16 10.77
CA HIS A 75 7.24 7.39 11.64
C HIS A 75 7.73 7.34 13.09
N PHE A 76 9.05 7.28 13.29
CA PHE A 76 9.63 7.31 14.63
C PHE A 76 9.35 8.62 15.35
N TYR A 77 9.56 9.76 14.69
CA TYR A 77 9.27 11.06 15.28
C TYR A 77 7.77 11.29 15.49
N HIS A 78 6.93 10.81 14.57
CA HIS A 78 5.48 10.86 14.74
C HIS A 78 5.03 10.06 15.97
N LEU A 79 5.52 8.83 16.13
CA LEU A 79 5.19 7.98 17.28
C LEU A 79 5.59 8.63 18.60
N ILE A 80 6.81 9.18 18.67
CA ILE A 80 7.31 9.90 19.86
C ILE A 80 6.40 11.07 20.21
N SER A 81 5.95 11.83 19.21
CA SER A 81 5.06 12.97 19.42
C SER A 81 3.67 12.57 19.92
N GLN A 82 3.12 11.44 19.45
CA GLN A 82 1.78 10.97 19.83
C GLN A 82 1.73 10.45 21.27
N GLU A 83 2.76 9.72 21.69
CA GLU A 83 2.81 9.06 23.00
C GLU A 83 3.40 9.95 24.11
N ALA A 84 3.65 11.24 23.81
CA ALA A 84 4.30 12.19 24.73
C ALA A 84 5.65 11.70 25.31
N ILE A 85 6.38 10.93 24.51
CA ILE A 85 7.70 10.37 24.82
C ILE A 85 8.78 11.41 24.49
N GLN A 86 9.91 11.39 25.18
CA GLN A 86 11.02 12.32 24.93
C GLN A 86 12.33 11.63 24.57
N ILE A 87 13.01 12.12 23.52
CA ILE A 87 14.39 11.72 23.23
C ILE A 87 15.32 12.50 24.15
N VAL A 88 15.93 11.81 25.11
CA VAL A 88 16.86 12.42 26.08
C VAL A 88 18.30 12.34 25.58
N HIS A 89 18.62 11.26 24.86
CA HIS A 89 19.93 11.06 24.26
C HIS A 89 19.78 10.75 22.79
N HIS A 90 20.55 11.46 21.96
CA HIS A 90 20.65 11.18 20.53
C HIS A 90 22.08 11.40 20.10
N VAL A 91 22.81 10.30 19.92
CA VAL A 91 24.19 10.30 19.44
C VAL A 91 24.23 9.61 18.10
N ARG A 92 24.78 10.31 17.12
CA ARG A 92 25.08 9.75 15.80
C ARG A 92 26.53 10.02 15.46
N ARG A 93 27.22 8.97 15.04
CA ARG A 93 28.63 9.02 14.67
C ARG A 93 28.93 8.07 13.52
N GLU A 94 29.69 8.56 12.56
CA GLU A 94 30.21 7.72 11.48
C GLU A 94 31.31 6.80 12.01
N LEU A 95 31.26 5.55 11.59
CA LEU A 95 32.22 4.51 11.89
C LEU A 95 32.44 3.67 10.62
N ASN A 96 33.57 3.93 9.95
CA ASN A 96 33.93 3.30 8.67
C ASN A 96 32.90 3.58 7.57
N ARG A 97 32.19 2.55 7.06
CA ARG A 97 31.15 2.69 6.02
C ARG A 97 29.74 2.82 6.57
N ASN A 98 29.61 2.74 7.89
CA ASN A 98 28.35 2.72 8.62
C ASN A 98 28.32 3.88 9.61
N SER A 99 27.14 4.16 10.14
CA SER A 99 26.88 5.14 11.18
C SER A 99 26.30 4.41 12.38
N VAL A 100 26.86 4.66 13.55
CA VAL A 100 26.29 4.20 14.81
C VAL A 100 25.32 5.26 15.31
N LEU A 101 24.09 4.84 15.58
CA LEU A 101 23.03 5.62 16.20
C LEU A 101 22.76 5.06 17.59
N LEU A 102 22.83 5.91 18.60
CA LEU A 102 22.40 5.60 19.97
C LEU A 102 21.31 6.59 20.37
N VAL A 103 20.14 6.06 20.72
CA VAL A 103 18.99 6.86 21.16
C VAL A 103 18.55 6.39 22.54
N GLY A 104 18.48 7.32 23.48
CA GLY A 104 17.89 7.10 24.80
C GLY A 104 16.55 7.82 24.88
N ILE A 105 15.49 7.07 25.14
CA ILE A 105 14.10 7.50 25.03
C ILE A 105 13.44 7.39 26.41
N ASN A 106 12.91 8.50 26.94
CA ASN A 106 12.18 8.51 28.19
C ASN A 106 10.72 8.15 27.95
N CYS A 107 10.23 7.15 28.67
CA CYS A 107 8.90 6.58 28.47
C CYS A 107 7.76 7.47 28.98
N GLY A 108 8.07 8.55 29.72
CA GLY A 108 7.08 9.46 30.29
C GLY A 108 6.12 8.71 31.22
N MET A 109 4.85 8.65 30.82
CA MET A 109 3.80 7.94 31.57
C MET A 109 3.70 6.45 31.23
N LEU A 110 4.34 6.00 30.15
CA LEU A 110 4.37 4.59 29.75
C LEU A 110 5.39 3.81 30.57
N LYS A 111 5.15 2.50 30.71
CA LYS A 111 6.16 1.58 31.23
C LYS A 111 7.16 1.23 30.14
N PRO A 112 8.46 1.03 30.46
CA PRO A 112 9.48 0.71 29.48
C PRO A 112 9.19 -0.56 28.67
N ASP A 113 8.63 -1.59 29.31
CA ASP A 113 8.28 -2.84 28.63
C ASP A 113 7.19 -2.64 27.57
N THR A 114 6.18 -1.81 27.86
CA THR A 114 5.11 -1.48 26.91
C THR A 114 5.65 -0.72 25.70
N LEU A 115 6.55 0.25 25.93
CA LEU A 115 7.19 0.98 24.85
C LEU A 115 8.11 0.07 24.02
N LEU A 116 8.83 -0.84 24.67
CA LEU A 116 9.70 -1.80 23.99
C LEU A 116 8.89 -2.75 23.09
N GLU A 117 7.73 -3.23 23.55
CA GLU A 117 6.81 -4.04 22.74
C GLU A 117 6.28 -3.26 21.52
N LEU A 118 5.92 -1.99 21.71
CA LEU A 118 5.46 -1.10 20.65
C LEU A 118 6.53 -0.91 19.56
N PHE A 119 7.78 -0.68 19.97
CA PHE A 119 8.91 -0.58 19.04
C PHE A 119 9.19 -1.90 18.35
N ARG A 120 9.21 -3.03 19.06
CA ARG A 120 9.40 -4.37 18.46
C ARG A 120 8.34 -4.68 17.41
N LYS A 121 7.07 -4.35 17.67
CA LYS A 121 5.97 -4.54 16.72
C LYS A 121 6.13 -3.71 15.44
N ASN A 122 6.77 -2.55 15.52
CA ASN A 122 6.90 -1.61 14.40
C ASN A 122 8.35 -1.40 13.94
N GLN A 123 9.28 -2.27 14.35
CA GLN A 123 10.72 -2.04 14.24
C GLN A 123 11.19 -1.74 12.81
N ASP A 124 10.64 -2.47 11.83
CA ASP A 124 10.99 -2.29 10.42
C ASP A 124 10.57 -0.89 9.92
N ARG A 125 9.44 -0.35 10.38
CA ARG A 125 8.98 0.98 9.98
C ARG A 125 9.73 2.12 10.68
N LEU A 126 10.19 1.88 11.91
CA LEU A 126 10.82 2.89 12.75
C LEU A 126 12.33 3.03 12.45
N PHE A 127 13.00 1.90 12.23
CA PHE A 127 14.46 1.81 12.17
C PHE A 127 15.02 1.35 10.82
N SER A 128 14.17 1.25 9.78
CA SER A 128 14.61 0.99 8.41
C SER A 128 14.14 2.08 7.46
N SER A 129 14.99 2.47 6.52
CA SER A 129 14.62 3.39 5.43
C SER A 129 13.65 2.71 4.48
N TRP A 130 12.90 3.50 3.72
CA TRP A 130 12.06 2.99 2.62
C TRP A 130 12.90 2.17 1.64
N THR A 131 14.05 2.70 1.24
CA THR A 131 15.01 2.05 0.33
C THR A 131 15.47 0.68 0.85
N MET A 132 15.75 0.55 2.15
CA MET A 132 16.17 -0.73 2.73
C MET A 132 15.04 -1.74 2.75
N ARG A 133 13.84 -1.33 3.18
CA ARG A 133 12.65 -2.19 3.16
C ARG A 133 12.34 -2.66 1.74
N PHE A 134 12.40 -1.76 0.76
CA PHE A 134 12.22 -2.10 -0.66
C PHE A 134 13.26 -3.12 -1.14
N ARG A 135 14.54 -2.91 -0.83
CA ARG A 135 15.61 -3.87 -1.16
C ARG A 135 15.31 -5.25 -0.60
N ARG A 136 14.94 -5.35 0.68
CA ARG A 136 14.61 -6.61 1.35
C ARG A 136 13.47 -7.34 0.64
N LEU A 137 12.43 -6.62 0.20
CA LEU A 137 11.35 -7.23 -0.58
C LEU A 137 11.84 -7.82 -1.91
N VAL A 138 12.73 -7.12 -2.62
CA VAL A 138 13.32 -7.61 -3.88
C VAL A 138 14.25 -8.81 -3.61
N TYR A 139 15.04 -8.79 -2.53
CA TYR A 139 15.86 -9.94 -2.10
C TYR A 139 15.00 -11.19 -1.82
N ASN A 140 13.84 -11.01 -1.18
CA ASN A 140 12.92 -12.11 -0.90
C ASN A 140 12.22 -12.64 -2.15
N LYS A 141 12.04 -11.78 -3.17
CA LYS A 141 11.33 -12.12 -4.40
C LYS A 141 12.21 -12.89 -5.40
N TYR A 142 13.48 -12.54 -5.54
CA TYR A 142 14.37 -13.10 -6.57
C TYR A 142 15.44 -14.00 -5.97
N VAL A 143 15.78 -15.08 -6.68
CA VAL A 143 16.89 -15.97 -6.32
C VAL A 143 18.13 -15.65 -7.17
N GLY A 144 19.25 -15.41 -6.50
CA GLY A 144 20.58 -15.22 -7.08
C GLY A 144 21.01 -13.76 -7.23
N ASP A 145 22.21 -13.44 -6.73
CA ASP A 145 22.73 -12.07 -6.59
C ASP A 145 22.70 -11.25 -7.88
N ARG A 146 22.99 -11.87 -9.03
CA ARG A 146 22.97 -11.17 -10.32
C ARG A 146 21.56 -10.69 -10.66
N ARG A 147 20.54 -11.53 -10.49
CA ARG A 147 19.15 -11.17 -10.80
C ARG A 147 18.63 -10.10 -9.86
N ILE A 148 18.93 -10.23 -8.56
CA ILE A 148 18.55 -9.24 -7.56
C ILE A 148 19.18 -7.88 -7.89
N ASN A 149 20.49 -7.83 -8.16
CA ASN A 149 21.17 -6.58 -8.47
C ASN A 149 20.65 -5.92 -9.76
N LEU A 150 20.36 -6.70 -10.80
CA LEU A 150 19.76 -6.19 -12.04
C LEU A 150 18.36 -5.63 -11.79
N ALA A 151 17.52 -6.33 -11.01
CA ALA A 151 16.18 -5.86 -10.65
C ALA A 151 16.25 -4.56 -9.84
N LEU A 152 17.08 -4.51 -8.80
CA LEU A 152 17.28 -3.31 -7.98
C LEU A 152 17.78 -2.13 -8.82
N GLN A 153 18.75 -2.36 -9.70
CA GLN A 153 19.26 -1.31 -10.59
C GLN A 153 18.13 -0.78 -11.48
N ARG A 154 17.38 -1.67 -12.14
CA ARG A 154 16.25 -1.30 -13.00
C ARG A 154 15.20 -0.50 -12.23
N TYR A 155 14.73 -1.01 -11.10
CA TYR A 155 13.72 -0.34 -10.27
C TYR A 155 14.17 1.04 -9.79
N PHE A 156 15.33 1.14 -9.14
CA PHE A 156 15.81 2.44 -8.63
C PHE A 156 16.16 3.43 -9.73
N SER A 157 16.56 2.97 -10.92
CA SER A 157 16.79 3.87 -12.05
C SER A 157 15.52 4.37 -12.72
N GLY A 158 14.41 3.61 -12.61
CA GLY A 158 13.17 3.90 -13.32
C GLY A 158 12.07 4.54 -12.50
N MET A 159 12.07 4.35 -11.17
CA MET A 159 11.08 4.96 -10.27
C MET A 159 11.28 6.47 -10.15
N SER A 160 10.18 7.23 -10.04
CA SER A 160 10.24 8.61 -9.57
C SER A 160 10.42 8.68 -8.05
N PRO A 161 10.89 9.82 -7.50
CA PRO A 161 10.96 10.02 -6.05
C PRO A 161 9.61 9.89 -5.33
N ASP A 162 8.49 10.08 -6.05
CA ASP A 162 7.14 10.04 -5.48
C ASP A 162 6.80 8.67 -4.86
N TYR A 163 7.37 7.58 -5.39
CA TYR A 163 7.20 6.24 -4.81
C TYR A 163 7.63 6.19 -3.35
N GLU A 164 8.78 6.80 -3.01
CA GLU A 164 9.29 6.83 -1.62
C GLU A 164 8.49 7.78 -0.73
N ILE A 165 7.90 8.84 -1.30
CA ILE A 165 7.18 9.86 -0.55
C ILE A 165 5.74 9.43 -0.23
N HIS A 166 5.07 8.75 -1.16
CA HIS A 166 3.62 8.53 -1.10
C HIS A 166 3.17 7.08 -0.95
N GLN A 167 4.06 6.10 -1.10
CA GLN A 167 3.72 4.69 -1.05
C GLN A 167 4.59 3.90 -0.07
N GLU A 168 4.05 2.82 0.47
CA GLU A 168 4.86 1.84 1.20
C GLU A 168 5.68 0.99 0.21
N PRO A 169 6.86 0.46 0.60
CA PRO A 169 7.71 -0.34 -0.28
C PRO A 169 7.05 -1.56 -0.92
N ASP A 170 6.14 -2.22 -0.20
CA ASP A 170 5.39 -3.38 -0.68
C ASP A 170 4.36 -3.00 -1.75
N GLU A 171 3.73 -1.83 -1.58
CA GLU A 171 2.82 -1.26 -2.55
C GLU A 171 3.55 -0.85 -3.83
N ALA A 172 4.72 -0.20 -3.70
CA ALA A 172 5.56 0.15 -4.83
C ALA A 172 6.05 -1.08 -5.61
N LEU A 173 6.47 -2.15 -4.91
CA LEU A 173 6.89 -3.39 -5.59
C LEU A 173 5.74 -4.04 -6.36
N PHE A 174 4.53 -4.06 -5.78
CA PHE A 174 3.35 -4.57 -6.47
C PHE A 174 3.04 -3.75 -7.74
N ASP A 175 3.11 -2.41 -7.64
CA ASP A 175 2.86 -1.54 -8.78
C ASP A 175 3.86 -1.80 -9.91
N LEU A 176 5.15 -1.89 -9.58
CA LEU A 176 6.20 -2.20 -10.55
C LEU A 176 6.00 -3.56 -11.22
N ASP A 177 5.58 -4.57 -10.45
CA ASP A 177 5.29 -5.91 -10.96
C ASP A 177 4.12 -5.89 -11.94
N THR A 178 3.08 -5.14 -11.59
CA THR A 178 1.91 -4.95 -12.44
C THR A 178 2.33 -4.28 -13.75
N LEU A 179 3.04 -3.15 -13.65
CA LEU A 179 3.55 -2.41 -14.80
C LEU A 179 4.48 -3.25 -15.67
N GLU A 180 5.32 -4.12 -15.11
CA GLU A 180 6.20 -5.01 -15.88
C GLU A 180 5.47 -6.18 -16.54
N SER A 181 4.36 -6.65 -15.94
CA SER A 181 3.55 -7.74 -16.49
C SER A 181 2.70 -7.34 -17.69
N MET A 182 2.46 -6.04 -17.89
CA MET A 182 1.70 -5.53 -19.03
C MET A 182 2.45 -5.85 -20.33
N THR A 183 1.81 -6.59 -21.23
CA THR A 183 2.37 -6.94 -22.54
C THR A 183 1.78 -6.11 -23.68
N ASP A 184 0.54 -5.65 -23.54
CA ASP A 184 -0.14 -4.81 -24.54
C ASP A 184 0.14 -3.33 -24.26
N GLU A 185 0.44 -2.57 -25.32
CA GLU A 185 0.69 -1.13 -25.26
C GLU A 185 -0.60 -0.29 -25.16
N SER A 186 -1.77 -0.93 -25.16
CA SER A 186 -3.08 -0.28 -25.11
C SER A 186 -3.95 -0.68 -23.92
N GLU A 187 -3.62 -1.77 -23.23
CA GLU A 187 -4.43 -2.33 -22.15
C GLU A 187 -4.14 -1.63 -20.81
N TYR A 188 -5.19 -1.17 -20.15
CA TYR A 188 -5.16 -0.70 -18.76
C TYR A 188 -5.37 -1.88 -17.82
N GLN A 189 -4.75 -1.81 -16.64
CA GLN A 189 -5.10 -2.67 -15.52
C GLN A 189 -5.59 -1.84 -14.34
N VAL A 190 -6.52 -2.37 -13.55
CA VAL A 190 -7.10 -1.64 -12.40
C VAL A 190 -7.02 -2.45 -11.12
N ARG A 191 -6.71 -1.77 -10.01
CA ARG A 191 -6.74 -2.34 -8.68
C ARG A 191 -7.54 -1.45 -7.73
N TYR A 192 -8.38 -2.06 -6.91
CA TYR A 192 -9.12 -1.35 -5.85
C TYR A 192 -8.91 -2.04 -4.50
N TYR A 193 -8.47 -1.30 -3.49
CA TYR A 193 -8.16 -1.84 -2.16
C TYR A 193 -8.38 -0.80 -1.06
N HIS A 194 -8.57 -1.27 0.18
CA HIS A 194 -8.55 -0.40 1.36
C HIS A 194 -7.10 -0.09 1.76
N GLY A 195 -6.80 1.15 2.14
CA GLY A 195 -5.46 1.51 2.59
C GLY A 195 -5.02 0.74 3.84
N HIS A 196 -3.71 0.60 4.05
CA HIS A 196 -3.19 -0.20 5.16
C HIS A 196 -3.45 0.43 6.54
N GLY A 197 -3.58 -0.42 7.57
CA GLY A 197 -3.75 0.02 8.96
C GLY A 197 -5.10 0.71 9.20
N ASN A 198 -5.09 1.86 9.88
CA ASN A 198 -6.29 2.65 10.14
C ASN A 198 -6.51 3.70 9.03
N SER A 199 -6.32 3.31 7.76
CA SER A 199 -6.52 4.22 6.63
C SER A 199 -7.95 4.75 6.62
N ARG A 200 -8.10 6.04 6.35
CA ARG A 200 -9.42 6.67 6.18
C ARG A 200 -9.87 6.68 4.72
N TYR A 201 -9.11 6.03 3.83
CA TYR A 201 -9.34 6.07 2.39
C TYR A 201 -9.22 4.66 1.81
N ASP A 202 -10.03 4.41 0.78
CA ASP A 202 -9.73 3.37 -0.20
C ASP A 202 -8.94 3.97 -1.36
N TYR A 203 -8.28 3.10 -2.14
CA TYR A 203 -7.41 3.49 -3.23
C TYR A 203 -7.78 2.73 -4.50
N ILE A 204 -8.02 3.47 -5.58
CA ILE A 204 -8.16 2.92 -6.93
C ILE A 204 -6.88 3.26 -7.69
N LYS A 205 -6.18 2.24 -8.18
CA LYS A 205 -5.00 2.38 -9.03
C LYS A 205 -5.33 1.97 -10.45
N ILE A 206 -4.98 2.83 -11.40
CA ILE A 206 -5.05 2.56 -12.83
C ILE A 206 -3.60 2.49 -13.35
N TYR A 207 -3.22 1.34 -13.88
CA TYR A 207 -1.94 1.10 -14.53
C TYR A 207 -2.12 1.32 -16.02
N ALA A 208 -1.35 2.23 -16.60
CA ALA A 208 -1.50 2.66 -17.98
C ALA A 208 -0.18 2.47 -18.76
N PRO A 209 -0.28 2.02 -20.02
CA PRO A 209 0.89 1.81 -20.88
C PRO A 209 1.48 3.13 -21.42
N ARG A 210 0.76 4.25 -21.27
CA ARG A 210 1.16 5.58 -21.74
C ARG A 210 0.65 6.68 -20.81
N ALA A 211 1.11 7.90 -21.03
CA ALA A 211 0.64 9.06 -20.28
C ALA A 211 -0.81 9.39 -20.63
N ASN A 212 -1.63 9.59 -19.61
CA ASN A 212 -3.04 9.91 -19.68
C ASN A 212 -3.28 11.22 -18.94
N ARG A 213 -4.28 11.98 -19.37
CA ARG A 213 -4.74 13.14 -18.61
C ARG A 213 -5.68 12.65 -17.53
N LEU A 214 -5.59 13.25 -16.33
CA LEU A 214 -6.54 13.00 -15.25
C LEU A 214 -7.97 13.35 -15.68
N SER A 215 -8.13 14.34 -16.57
CA SER A 215 -9.42 14.69 -17.18
C SER A 215 -10.08 13.55 -17.95
N ASP A 216 -9.33 12.52 -18.33
CA ASP A 216 -9.82 11.38 -19.09
C ASP A 216 -10.15 10.21 -18.16
N LEU A 217 -9.42 10.05 -17.05
CA LEU A 217 -9.59 8.95 -16.09
C LEU A 217 -10.67 9.25 -15.03
N VAL A 218 -10.72 10.48 -14.51
CA VAL A 218 -11.66 10.88 -13.45
C VAL A 218 -13.13 10.72 -13.86
N PRO A 219 -13.56 11.05 -15.09
CA PRO A 219 -14.93 10.81 -15.51
C PRO A 219 -15.33 9.33 -15.44
N VAL A 220 -14.43 8.41 -15.81
CA VAL A 220 -14.70 6.97 -15.72
C VAL A 220 -14.99 6.58 -14.28
N LEU A 221 -14.14 6.99 -13.33
CA LEU A 221 -14.38 6.71 -11.91
C LEU A 221 -15.68 7.37 -11.39
N SER A 222 -16.01 8.56 -11.87
CA SER A 222 -17.24 9.27 -11.51
C SER A 222 -18.50 8.52 -11.97
N ASP A 223 -18.47 7.86 -13.13
CA ASP A 223 -19.59 7.05 -13.61
C ASP A 223 -19.87 5.83 -12.74
N PHE A 224 -18.84 5.29 -12.09
CA PHE A 224 -18.98 4.24 -11.07
C PHE A 224 -19.39 4.79 -9.69
N GLY A 225 -19.65 6.10 -9.58
CA GLY A 225 -20.08 6.74 -8.34
C GLY A 225 -18.95 6.97 -7.34
N PHE A 226 -17.69 7.03 -7.79
CA PHE A 226 -16.58 7.41 -6.93
C PHE A 226 -16.39 8.93 -6.90
N THR A 227 -16.13 9.46 -5.71
CA THR A 227 -15.66 10.83 -5.51
C THR A 227 -14.16 10.78 -5.23
N ILE A 228 -13.38 11.59 -5.96
CA ILE A 228 -11.93 11.63 -5.82
C ILE A 228 -11.54 12.68 -4.78
N GLU A 229 -10.81 12.29 -3.75
CA GLU A 229 -10.32 13.18 -2.68
C GLU A 229 -8.83 13.52 -2.83
N GLY A 230 -8.12 12.80 -3.69
CA GLY A 230 -6.74 13.12 -4.07
C GLY A 230 -6.23 12.15 -5.13
N ASP A 231 -5.23 12.60 -5.86
CA ASP A 231 -4.62 11.85 -6.95
C ASP A 231 -3.09 11.92 -6.86
N PHE A 232 -2.44 10.83 -7.28
CA PHE A 232 -0.99 10.71 -7.38
C PHE A 232 -0.66 10.01 -8.68
N THR A 233 0.39 10.48 -9.36
CA THR A 233 0.88 9.84 -10.58
C THR A 233 2.30 9.36 -10.36
N PHE A 234 2.55 8.08 -10.64
CA PHE A 234 3.83 7.44 -10.45
C PHE A 234 4.36 6.93 -11.80
N PRO A 235 5.20 7.72 -12.51
CA PRO A 235 5.83 7.27 -13.73
C PRO A 235 6.93 6.24 -13.41
N TYR A 236 7.00 5.19 -14.23
CA TYR A 236 8.07 4.20 -14.22
C TYR A 236 8.71 4.11 -15.61
N ARG A 237 9.99 4.46 -15.69
CA ARG A 237 10.75 4.55 -16.94
C ARG A 237 11.84 3.50 -16.99
N THR A 238 11.79 2.63 -17.98
CA THR A 238 12.86 1.68 -18.28
C THR A 238 13.49 2.03 -19.63
N ALA A 239 14.51 1.27 -20.03
CA ALA A 239 15.05 1.39 -21.39
C ALA A 239 14.06 0.89 -22.47
N GLU A 240 13.05 0.11 -22.07
CA GLU A 240 12.12 -0.59 -22.96
C GLU A 240 10.77 0.12 -23.05
N PHE A 241 10.31 0.77 -21.97
CA PHE A 241 8.99 1.38 -21.91
C PHE A 241 8.94 2.53 -20.89
N GLU A 242 7.89 3.36 -21.01
CA GLU A 242 7.47 4.33 -20.01
C GLU A 242 6.00 4.06 -19.66
N ARG A 243 5.73 3.66 -18.42
CA ARG A 243 4.38 3.31 -17.95
C ARG A 243 4.03 4.12 -16.70
N PHE A 244 2.74 4.20 -16.40
CA PHE A 244 2.23 5.11 -15.37
C PHE A 244 1.26 4.39 -14.45
N THR A 245 1.40 4.62 -13.14
CA THR A 245 0.35 4.29 -12.16
C THR A 245 -0.34 5.57 -11.73
N TYR A 246 -1.66 5.65 -11.93
CA TYR A 246 -2.51 6.72 -11.39
C TYR A 246 -3.22 6.18 -10.17
N ALA A 247 -2.92 6.70 -8.99
CA ALA A 247 -3.56 6.32 -7.74
C ALA A 247 -4.54 7.40 -7.29
N PHE A 248 -5.79 6.99 -7.07
CA PHE A 248 -6.88 7.86 -6.63
C PHE A 248 -7.30 7.49 -5.22
N ARG A 249 -7.30 8.46 -4.31
CA ARG A 249 -7.90 8.34 -2.97
C ARG A 249 -9.39 8.58 -3.09
N VAL A 250 -10.17 7.65 -2.55
CA VAL A 250 -11.63 7.73 -2.52
C VAL A 250 -12.14 7.47 -1.10
N PRO A 251 -13.33 7.98 -0.75
CA PRO A 251 -13.96 7.68 0.53
C PRO A 251 -14.07 6.17 0.76
N PRO A 252 -13.84 5.69 2.00
CA PRO A 252 -13.83 4.27 2.28
C PRO A 252 -15.24 3.72 2.17
N ARG A 253 -15.39 2.55 1.55
CA ARG A 253 -16.66 1.82 1.50
C ARG A 253 -16.55 0.56 2.39
N PRO A 254 -16.78 0.67 3.71
CA PRO A 254 -16.50 -0.42 4.65
C PRO A 254 -17.38 -1.66 4.46
N GLN A 255 -18.56 -1.50 3.86
CA GLN A 255 -19.47 -2.61 3.56
C GLN A 255 -19.05 -3.41 2.31
N VAL A 256 -18.07 -2.92 1.55
CA VAL A 256 -17.58 -3.58 0.34
C VAL A 256 -16.49 -4.57 0.74
N SER A 257 -16.70 -5.86 0.43
CA SER A 257 -15.71 -6.91 0.64
C SER A 257 -14.57 -6.82 -0.39
N ASP A 258 -13.43 -7.46 -0.14
CA ASP A 258 -12.32 -7.48 -1.11
C ASP A 258 -12.71 -8.15 -2.44
N ALA A 259 -13.60 -9.14 -2.41
CA ALA A 259 -14.13 -9.76 -3.62
C ALA A 259 -15.00 -8.79 -4.43
N HIS A 260 -15.77 -7.93 -3.75
CA HIS A 260 -16.54 -6.87 -4.40
C HIS A 260 -15.61 -5.77 -4.94
N ARG A 261 -14.56 -5.39 -4.20
CA ARG A 261 -13.55 -4.44 -4.70
C ARG A 261 -12.90 -4.93 -5.99
N ARG A 262 -12.57 -6.22 -6.07
CA ARG A 262 -12.04 -6.84 -7.30
C ARG A 262 -13.03 -6.74 -8.45
N ARG A 263 -14.29 -7.11 -8.26
CA ARG A 263 -15.33 -6.96 -9.29
C ARG A 263 -15.50 -5.53 -9.79
N ILE A 264 -15.41 -4.56 -8.89
CA ILE A 264 -15.43 -3.14 -9.26
C ILE A 264 -14.20 -2.77 -10.10
N ALA A 265 -13.01 -3.21 -9.69
CA ALA A 265 -11.79 -2.99 -10.45
C ALA A 265 -11.88 -3.60 -11.86
N ASP A 266 -12.33 -4.86 -11.98
CA ASP A 266 -12.52 -5.56 -13.25
C ASP A 266 -13.51 -4.80 -14.16
N ALA A 267 -14.56 -4.21 -13.61
CA ALA A 267 -15.54 -3.44 -14.38
C ALA A 267 -15.01 -2.08 -14.84
N ILE A 268 -14.23 -1.39 -14.00
CA ILE A 268 -13.54 -0.15 -14.39
C ILE A 268 -12.50 -0.47 -15.48
N GLU A 269 -11.75 -1.55 -15.32
CA GLU A 269 -10.78 -2.04 -16.31
C GLU A 269 -11.44 -2.32 -17.66
N ALA A 270 -12.55 -3.06 -17.66
CA ALA A 270 -13.33 -3.30 -18.88
C ALA A 270 -13.82 -1.99 -19.51
N ALA A 271 -14.31 -1.03 -18.71
CA ALA A 271 -14.76 0.27 -19.23
C ALA A 271 -13.63 1.08 -19.88
N LEU A 272 -12.41 1.03 -19.32
CA LEU A 272 -11.22 1.69 -19.87
C LEU A 272 -10.74 1.03 -21.17
N ASN A 273 -10.77 -0.31 -21.23
CA ASN A 273 -10.27 -1.08 -22.36
C ASN A 273 -11.27 -1.19 -23.53
N GLU A 274 -12.57 -1.24 -23.27
CA GLU A 274 -13.60 -1.47 -24.30
C GLU A 274 -14.20 -0.18 -24.88
N HIS A 275 -13.72 1.01 -24.48
CA HIS A 275 -14.35 2.30 -24.78
C HIS A 275 -15.87 2.27 -24.54
N THR A 276 -16.34 1.50 -23.54
CA THR A 276 -17.76 1.39 -23.24
C THR A 276 -18.27 2.79 -22.93
N THR A 277 -19.45 3.14 -23.42
CA THR A 277 -20.03 4.45 -23.17
C THR A 277 -20.13 4.66 -21.66
N CYS A 278 -19.36 5.65 -21.22
CA CYS A 278 -19.34 6.23 -19.90
C CYS A 278 -20.76 6.74 -19.58
N GLU A 279 -21.46 6.02 -18.69
CA GLU A 279 -22.86 6.25 -18.36
C GLU A 279 -23.06 6.03 -16.85
N SER A 280 -23.87 6.87 -16.21
CA SER A 280 -24.14 6.84 -14.77
C SER A 280 -24.68 5.51 -14.24
N VAL A 281 -25.19 4.63 -15.10
CA VAL A 281 -25.66 3.28 -14.74
C VAL A 281 -24.52 2.36 -14.26
N ASN A 282 -23.26 2.70 -14.57
CA ASN A 282 -22.07 1.95 -14.12
C ASN A 282 -21.97 1.89 -12.59
N GLN A 283 -22.52 2.88 -11.88
CA GLN A 283 -22.59 2.90 -10.42
C GLN A 283 -23.30 1.65 -9.83
N LEU A 284 -24.16 0.97 -10.59
CA LEU A 284 -24.79 -0.29 -10.16
C LEU A 284 -23.80 -1.45 -9.95
N VAL A 285 -22.59 -1.40 -10.53
CA VAL A 285 -21.53 -2.35 -10.18
C VAL A 285 -21.17 -2.23 -8.69
N VAL A 286 -21.14 -1.01 -8.19
CA VAL A 286 -20.85 -0.75 -6.79
C VAL A 286 -22.09 -1.00 -5.92
N ASP A 287 -23.25 -0.49 -6.32
CA ASP A 287 -24.43 -0.48 -5.44
C ASP A 287 -25.24 -1.80 -5.50
N ALA A 288 -25.29 -2.46 -6.65
CA ALA A 288 -25.99 -3.73 -6.87
C ALA A 288 -25.04 -4.95 -6.98
N ASP A 289 -23.74 -4.75 -6.79
CA ASP A 289 -22.72 -5.82 -6.78
C ASP A 289 -22.61 -6.59 -8.11
N LEU A 290 -22.82 -5.89 -9.22
CA LEU A 290 -22.77 -6.46 -10.56
C LEU A 290 -21.34 -6.70 -11.04
N THR A 291 -21.15 -7.76 -11.82
CA THR A 291 -19.98 -7.98 -12.67
C THR A 291 -20.05 -7.11 -13.92
N ALA A 292 -18.91 -6.90 -14.60
CA ALA A 292 -18.86 -6.18 -15.89
C ALA A 292 -19.82 -6.78 -16.93
N ARG A 293 -19.92 -8.12 -16.96
CA ARG A 293 -20.81 -8.84 -17.88
C ARG A 293 -22.29 -8.59 -17.58
N GLU A 294 -22.68 -8.59 -16.31
CA GLU A 294 -24.06 -8.32 -15.89
C GLU A 294 -24.43 -6.85 -16.13
N LEU A 295 -23.50 -5.91 -15.91
CA LEU A 295 -23.69 -4.51 -16.28
C LEU A 295 -23.94 -4.37 -17.79
N ASN A 296 -23.14 -5.01 -18.63
CA ASN A 296 -23.31 -4.99 -20.08
C ASN A 296 -24.64 -5.61 -20.52
N LEU A 297 -25.07 -6.69 -19.86
CA LEU A 297 -26.40 -7.28 -20.06
C LEU A 297 -27.52 -6.30 -19.71
N LEU A 298 -27.43 -5.61 -18.56
CA LEU A 298 -28.39 -4.58 -18.16
C LEU A 298 -28.45 -3.44 -19.19
N LYS A 299 -27.30 -2.97 -19.66
CA LYS A 299 -27.22 -1.95 -20.73
C LYS A 299 -27.88 -2.44 -22.02
N ALA A 300 -27.69 -3.70 -22.40
CA ALA A 300 -28.33 -4.29 -23.56
C ALA A 300 -29.87 -4.34 -23.40
N PHE A 301 -30.38 -4.69 -22.21
CA PHE A 301 -31.82 -4.64 -21.92
C PHE A 301 -32.37 -3.21 -22.00
N CYS A 302 -31.67 -2.23 -21.45
CA CYS A 302 -32.07 -0.82 -21.54
C CYS A 302 -32.09 -0.35 -22.99
N ALA A 303 -31.07 -0.69 -23.78
CA ALA A 303 -31.01 -0.36 -25.19
C ALA A 303 -32.16 -1.01 -25.98
N PHE A 304 -32.48 -2.28 -25.69
CA PHE A 304 -33.62 -2.98 -26.29
C PHE A 304 -34.95 -2.34 -25.91
N TYR A 305 -35.14 -1.96 -24.64
CA TYR A 305 -36.34 -1.25 -24.17
C TYR A 305 -36.57 0.04 -25.00
N PHE A 306 -35.51 0.82 -25.26
CA PHE A 306 -35.62 2.04 -26.08
C PHE A 306 -35.86 1.81 -27.58
N GLN A 307 -35.65 0.58 -28.08
CA GLN A 307 -36.03 0.23 -29.45
C GLN A 307 -37.54 0.02 -29.57
N ILE A 308 -38.18 -0.53 -28.53
CA ILE A 308 -39.60 -0.88 -28.53
C ILE A 308 -40.50 0.23 -27.96
N ASP A 309 -39.99 1.03 -27.02
CA ASP A 309 -40.74 2.08 -26.33
C ASP A 309 -39.87 3.32 -26.10
N LYS A 310 -40.32 4.46 -26.61
CA LYS A 310 -39.62 5.76 -26.49
C LYS A 310 -40.33 6.74 -25.56
N SER A 311 -41.25 6.23 -24.73
CA SER A 311 -42.05 7.06 -23.82
C SER A 311 -41.24 7.68 -22.68
N PHE A 312 -40.06 7.14 -22.36
CA PHE A 312 -39.15 7.68 -21.35
C PHE A 312 -37.84 8.17 -21.94
N SER A 313 -37.16 9.07 -21.23
CA SER A 313 -35.78 9.45 -21.57
C SER A 313 -34.79 8.45 -20.98
N ARG A 314 -33.61 8.31 -21.61
CA ARG A 314 -32.48 7.52 -21.08
C ARG A 314 -32.09 7.96 -19.66
N ILE A 315 -32.06 9.27 -19.42
CA ILE A 315 -31.71 9.85 -18.12
C ILE A 315 -32.73 9.40 -17.05
N SER A 316 -34.03 9.47 -17.36
CA SER A 316 -35.09 9.08 -16.43
C SER A 316 -35.06 7.59 -16.10
N LEU A 317 -34.76 6.72 -17.09
CA LEU A 317 -34.61 5.28 -16.83
C LEU A 317 -33.39 5.01 -15.94
N ASN A 318 -32.22 5.58 -16.26
CA ASN A 318 -31.00 5.38 -15.48
C ASN A 318 -31.20 5.83 -14.03
N GLN A 319 -31.85 6.98 -13.80
CA GLN A 319 -32.18 7.45 -12.45
C GLN A 319 -33.07 6.47 -11.66
N ARG A 320 -34.04 5.83 -12.32
CA ARG A 320 -34.89 4.82 -11.67
C ARG A 320 -34.12 3.54 -11.34
N LEU A 321 -33.28 3.06 -12.26
CA LEU A 321 -32.45 1.88 -12.03
C LEU A 321 -31.49 2.12 -10.85
N LEU A 322 -30.86 3.29 -10.80
CA LEU A 322 -29.97 3.70 -9.70
C LEU A 322 -30.70 3.83 -8.36
N ALA A 323 -32.00 4.14 -8.37
CA ALA A 323 -32.82 4.21 -7.16
C ALA A 323 -33.24 2.84 -6.62
N GLN A 324 -33.04 1.75 -7.38
CA GLN A 324 -33.50 0.40 -7.03
C GLN A 324 -32.39 -0.67 -7.16
N PRO A 325 -31.23 -0.52 -6.50
CA PRO A 325 -30.13 -1.48 -6.61
C PRO A 325 -30.50 -2.90 -6.15
N ASP A 326 -31.38 -3.04 -5.15
CA ASP A 326 -31.85 -4.35 -4.66
C ASP A 326 -32.71 -5.08 -5.69
N PHE A 327 -33.54 -4.35 -6.45
CA PHE A 327 -34.27 -4.91 -7.58
C PHE A 327 -33.33 -5.37 -8.68
N ILE A 328 -32.32 -4.56 -9.03
CA ILE A 328 -31.33 -4.92 -10.05
C ILE A 328 -30.52 -6.17 -9.64
N ARG A 329 -30.17 -6.27 -8.36
CA ARG A 329 -29.50 -7.46 -7.80
C ARG A 329 -30.41 -8.69 -7.93
N ALA A 330 -31.68 -8.57 -7.53
CA ALA A 330 -32.65 -9.68 -7.62
C ALA A 330 -32.92 -10.09 -9.07
N LEU A 331 -33.01 -9.12 -9.99
CA LEU A 331 -33.18 -9.35 -11.43
C LEU A 331 -32.00 -10.13 -12.02
N THR A 332 -30.78 -9.78 -11.63
CA THR A 332 -29.56 -10.49 -12.05
C THR A 332 -29.55 -11.92 -11.51
N VAL A 333 -29.92 -12.13 -10.24
CA VAL A 333 -30.07 -13.47 -9.64
C VAL A 333 -31.11 -14.30 -10.39
N TYR A 334 -32.27 -13.71 -10.72
CA TYR A 334 -33.31 -14.36 -11.52
C TYR A 334 -32.82 -14.73 -12.92
N PHE A 335 -32.09 -13.83 -13.59
CA PHE A 335 -31.51 -14.10 -14.90
C PHE A 335 -30.61 -15.34 -14.87
N HIS A 336 -29.71 -15.44 -13.90
CA HIS A 336 -28.83 -16.61 -13.74
C HIS A 336 -29.60 -17.87 -13.36
N ALA A 337 -30.62 -17.77 -12.51
CA ALA A 337 -31.44 -18.92 -12.11
C ALA A 337 -32.24 -19.51 -13.28
N ARG A 338 -32.62 -18.67 -14.25
CA ARG A 338 -33.40 -19.05 -15.44
C ARG A 338 -32.54 -19.50 -16.63
N LEU A 339 -31.43 -18.82 -16.87
CA LEU A 339 -30.63 -18.96 -18.09
C LEU A 339 -29.19 -19.46 -17.84
N GLY A 340 -28.82 -19.67 -16.58
CA GLY A 340 -27.53 -20.22 -16.21
C GLY A 340 -27.39 -21.70 -16.57
N PRO A 341 -26.15 -22.22 -16.65
CA PRO A 341 -25.88 -23.62 -16.97
C PRO A 341 -26.48 -24.59 -15.93
N ASP A 342 -26.62 -24.14 -14.69
CA ASP A 342 -27.20 -24.90 -13.58
C ASP A 342 -28.67 -24.55 -13.30
N ALA A 343 -29.37 -23.97 -14.27
CA ALA A 343 -30.76 -23.52 -14.10
C ALA A 343 -31.69 -24.67 -13.66
N SER A 344 -32.46 -24.41 -12.61
CA SER A 344 -33.51 -25.33 -12.14
C SER A 344 -34.82 -24.59 -11.89
N PRO A 345 -35.98 -25.23 -12.15
CA PRO A 345 -37.28 -24.58 -11.93
C PRO A 345 -37.49 -24.08 -10.50
N LYS A 346 -36.92 -24.78 -9.51
CA LYS A 346 -36.99 -24.40 -8.10
C LYS A 346 -36.19 -23.13 -7.79
N GLN A 347 -35.00 -23.00 -8.37
CA GLN A 347 -34.17 -21.80 -8.21
C GLN A 347 -34.77 -20.62 -8.96
N GLU A 348 -35.27 -20.83 -10.18
CA GLU A 348 -35.96 -19.79 -10.95
C GLU A 348 -37.17 -19.24 -10.18
N GLN A 349 -38.02 -20.12 -9.64
CA GLN A 349 -39.23 -19.71 -8.93
C GLN A 349 -38.93 -18.96 -7.62
N ALA A 350 -37.88 -19.37 -6.90
CA ALA A 350 -37.42 -18.66 -5.71
C ALA A 350 -36.84 -17.27 -6.06
N ALA A 351 -36.03 -17.19 -7.12
CA ALA A 351 -35.45 -15.93 -7.57
C ALA A 351 -36.50 -14.97 -8.15
N LEU A 352 -37.53 -15.48 -8.82
CA LEU A 352 -38.66 -14.71 -9.31
C LEU A 352 -39.43 -14.08 -8.15
N ALA A 353 -39.77 -14.87 -7.13
CA ALA A 353 -40.46 -14.36 -5.94
C ALA A 353 -39.65 -13.27 -5.22
N GLN A 354 -38.32 -13.45 -5.15
CA GLN A 354 -37.43 -12.42 -4.61
C GLN A 354 -37.45 -11.14 -5.46
N CYS A 355 -37.39 -11.27 -6.78
CA CYS A 355 -37.45 -10.14 -7.72
C CYS A 355 -38.77 -9.37 -7.63
N GLU A 356 -39.90 -10.08 -7.51
CA GLU A 356 -41.23 -9.48 -7.34
C GLU A 356 -41.37 -8.75 -5.99
N SER A 357 -40.71 -9.26 -4.94
CA SER A 357 -40.73 -8.63 -3.61
C SER A 357 -39.82 -7.40 -3.47
N SER A 358 -38.85 -7.23 -4.38
CA SER A 358 -37.93 -6.09 -4.40
C SER A 358 -38.49 -4.86 -5.15
N PHE A 359 -39.70 -4.97 -5.70
CA PHE A 359 -40.42 -3.90 -6.39
C PHE A 359 -41.45 -3.27 -5.45
#